data_AF-A0A131YNW5-F1
#
_entry.id   AF-A0A131YNW5-F1
#
_cell.length_a   1.000
_cell.length_b   1.000
_cell.length_c   1.000
_cell.angle_alpha   90.00
_cell.angle_beta   90.00
_cell.angle_gamma   90.00
#
_symmetry.space_group_name_H-M   'P 1'
#
loop_
_entity.id
_entity.type
_entity.pdbx_description
1 polymer ?
#
loop_
_entity_poly.entity_id
_entity_poly.type
_entity_poly.pdbx_seq_one_letter_code
_entity_poly.pdbx_strand_id
1 'polypeptide(L)'
;MYSRTLVVAIISALASLSKQGDPAVKCGSREVLLTTPRKDTYCKPHLTSAVELHKLRKCVCAAGYVRNAWGQCIRVQECNKCKKWPNADYSRCETVCPLTCGKPFTRFCTKQCAIRCACPPGYVRGSNGKFECVSVKECTPKCQPNSTFEVCKLGCEPICNVSPPKDSCVPRCHTGQCVCNKGFAEAHVLGKLACVPWEKCPKKVF
;
A
#
# COMPACT_ATOMS: atom_id res chain seq x y z
N MET A 1 56.26 23.54 -57.65
CA MET A 1 55.33 22.48 -58.06
C MET A 1 54.74 21.83 -56.81
N TYR A 2 53.41 21.66 -56.78
CA TYR A 2 52.53 21.08 -55.76
C TYR A 2 52.31 21.84 -54.44
N SER A 3 51.30 22.72 -54.47
CA SER A 3 50.56 23.18 -53.29
C SER A 3 49.53 22.11 -52.90
N ARG A 4 49.61 21.61 -51.65
CA ARG A 4 48.70 20.59 -51.12
C ARG A 4 47.55 21.27 -50.37
N THR A 5 46.38 21.31 -50.98
CA THR A 5 45.16 21.79 -50.33
C THR A 5 44.60 20.67 -49.45
N LEU A 6 44.68 20.82 -48.12
CA LEU A 6 44.07 19.92 -47.15
C LEU A 6 42.56 20.22 -47.07
N VAL A 7 41.73 19.31 -47.57
CA VAL A 7 40.27 19.36 -47.40
C VAL A 7 39.92 18.68 -46.08
N VAL A 8 39.53 19.46 -45.08
CA VAL A 8 39.04 18.94 -43.79
C VAL A 8 37.55 18.63 -43.95
N ALA A 9 37.22 17.35 -44.11
CA ALA A 9 35.84 16.88 -44.13
C ALA A 9 35.32 16.78 -42.68
N ILE A 10 34.48 17.73 -42.28
CA ILE A 10 33.77 17.71 -40.99
C ILE A 10 32.59 16.73 -41.13
N ILE A 11 32.79 15.48 -40.69
CA ILE A 11 31.70 14.50 -40.59
C ILE A 11 30.89 14.84 -39.34
N SER A 12 29.79 15.57 -39.53
CA SER A 12 28.79 15.80 -38.49
C SER A 12 28.01 14.51 -38.23
N ALA A 13 28.48 13.72 -37.26
CA ALA A 13 27.74 12.56 -36.76
C ALA A 13 26.52 13.06 -35.96
N LEU A 14 25.36 13.13 -36.62
CA LEU A 14 24.08 13.30 -35.95
C LEU A 14 23.74 12.00 -35.21
N ALA A 15 24.22 11.89 -33.97
CA ALA A 15 23.79 10.85 -33.05
C ALA A 15 22.27 11.01 -32.83
N SER A 16 21.50 10.08 -33.40
CA SER A 16 20.05 10.04 -33.24
C SER A 16 19.75 9.79 -31.76
N LEU A 17 19.24 10.80 -31.05
CA LEU A 17 18.66 10.61 -29.73
C LEU A 17 17.48 9.64 -29.87
N SER A 18 17.75 8.37 -29.59
CA SER A 18 16.71 7.39 -29.34
C SER A 18 15.95 7.86 -28.11
N LYS A 19 14.79 8.50 -28.32
CA LYS A 19 13.81 8.71 -27.25
C LYS A 19 13.41 7.32 -26.78
N GLN A 20 14.00 6.85 -25.69
CA GLN A 20 13.43 5.76 -24.92
C GLN A 20 12.07 6.25 -24.46
N GLY A 21 11.02 5.87 -25.18
CA GLY A 21 9.65 6.18 -24.80
C GLY A 21 9.37 5.60 -23.42
N ASP A 22 8.68 6.36 -22.58
CA ASP A 22 8.19 5.88 -21.29
C ASP A 22 7.48 4.53 -21.48
N PRO A 23 7.71 3.53 -20.61
CA PRO A 23 7.02 2.26 -20.69
C PRO A 23 5.51 2.50 -20.71
N ALA A 24 4.82 1.86 -21.66
CA ALA A 24 3.39 2.03 -21.86
C ALA A 24 2.63 1.71 -20.55
N VAL A 25 1.95 2.73 -20.00
CA VAL A 25 1.17 2.59 -18.76
C VAL A 25 0.01 1.62 -18.99
N LYS A 26 0.07 0.44 -18.36
CA LYS A 26 -0.98 -0.58 -18.43
C LYS A 26 -1.91 -0.44 -17.22
N CYS A 27 -3.20 -0.24 -17.49
CA CYS A 27 -4.23 -0.18 -16.44
C CYS A 27 -4.78 -1.56 -16.06
N GLY A 28 -5.44 -1.65 -14.91
CA GLY A 28 -6.13 -2.87 -14.48
C GLY A 28 -7.35 -3.20 -15.35
N SER A 29 -7.88 -4.42 -15.24
CA SER A 29 -8.97 -4.94 -16.08
C SER A 29 -10.34 -4.24 -15.91
N ARG A 30 -10.46 -3.32 -14.94
CA ARG A 30 -11.67 -2.53 -14.65
C ARG A 30 -11.38 -1.03 -14.69
N GLU A 31 -10.25 -0.66 -15.27
CA GLU A 31 -9.79 0.70 -15.40
C GLU A 31 -9.66 1.06 -16.88
N VAL A 32 -9.82 2.35 -17.17
CA VAL A 32 -9.56 2.93 -18.50
C VAL A 32 -8.34 3.83 -18.42
N LEU A 33 -7.45 3.72 -19.41
CA LEU A 33 -6.31 4.60 -19.56
C LEU A 33 -6.76 5.93 -20.16
N LEU A 34 -6.45 7.03 -19.48
CA LEU A 34 -6.72 8.39 -19.93
C LEU A 34 -5.44 9.07 -20.42
N THR A 35 -5.60 9.92 -21.42
CA THR A 35 -4.56 10.84 -21.91
C THR A 35 -4.25 11.92 -20.87
N THR A 36 -5.30 12.54 -20.31
CA THR A 36 -5.21 13.53 -19.23
C THR A 36 -5.64 12.90 -17.90
N PRO A 37 -4.77 12.87 -16.88
CA PRO A 37 -5.12 12.36 -15.56
C PRO A 37 -6.31 13.09 -14.92
N ARG A 38 -7.17 12.36 -14.20
CA ARG A 38 -8.26 12.96 -13.39
C ARG A 38 -8.47 12.22 -12.08
N LYS A 39 -9.28 12.81 -11.19
CA LYS A 39 -9.75 12.15 -9.96
C LYS A 39 -10.67 10.97 -10.30
N ASP A 40 -10.64 9.95 -9.45
CA ASP A 40 -11.53 8.80 -9.56
C ASP A 40 -12.83 9.01 -8.76
N THR A 41 -13.82 8.15 -9.01
CA THR A 41 -15.05 8.11 -8.22
C THR A 41 -14.93 7.01 -7.17
N TYR A 42 -15.28 7.31 -5.92
CA TYR A 42 -15.12 6.39 -4.80
C TYR A 42 -16.44 5.84 -4.29
N CYS A 43 -16.46 4.59 -3.83
CA CYS A 43 -17.64 3.95 -3.24
C CYS A 43 -18.08 4.65 -1.94
N LYS A 44 -17.10 4.96 -1.08
CA LYS A 44 -17.29 5.63 0.22
C LYS A 44 -16.30 6.78 0.34
N PRO A 45 -16.56 7.94 -0.29
CA PRO A 45 -15.61 9.06 -0.27
C PRO A 45 -15.27 9.51 1.16
N HIS A 46 -16.23 9.50 2.08
CA HIS A 46 -16.03 9.87 3.49
C HIS A 46 -15.12 8.91 4.28
N LEU A 47 -14.89 7.69 3.79
CA LEU A 47 -13.96 6.71 4.39
C LEU A 47 -12.59 6.71 3.69
N THR A 48 -12.43 7.49 2.62
CA THR A 48 -11.20 7.55 1.84
C THR A 48 -10.35 8.72 2.31
N SER A 49 -9.02 8.53 2.39
CA SER A 49 -8.12 9.61 2.78
C SER A 49 -8.17 10.77 1.78
N ALA A 50 -7.97 12.00 2.26
CA ALA A 50 -7.96 13.19 1.41
C ALA A 50 -6.93 13.08 0.27
N VAL A 51 -5.77 12.49 0.55
CA VAL A 51 -4.71 12.25 -0.45
C VAL A 51 -5.23 11.37 -1.58
N GLU A 52 -5.90 10.25 -1.27
CA GLU A 52 -6.42 9.35 -2.31
C GLU A 52 -7.60 9.97 -3.07
N LEU A 53 -8.50 10.69 -2.41
CA LEU A 53 -9.61 11.41 -3.07
C LEU A 53 -9.13 12.43 -4.11
N HIS A 54 -8.02 13.11 -3.81
CA HIS A 54 -7.49 14.19 -4.67
C HIS A 54 -6.45 13.69 -5.68
N LYS A 55 -6.05 12.42 -5.61
CA LYS A 55 -5.04 11.83 -6.50
C LYS A 55 -5.52 11.80 -7.95
N LEU A 56 -4.77 12.47 -8.81
CA LEU A 56 -4.96 12.39 -10.26
C LEU A 56 -4.36 11.08 -10.79
N ARG A 57 -5.16 10.33 -11.54
CA ARG A 57 -4.79 9.01 -12.07
C ARG A 57 -4.97 8.99 -13.59
N LYS A 58 -4.02 8.37 -14.29
CA LYS A 58 -4.18 7.99 -15.71
C LYS A 58 -5.10 6.77 -15.84
N CYS A 59 -4.98 5.83 -14.90
CA CYS A 59 -5.88 4.67 -14.80
C CYS A 59 -7.01 4.98 -13.82
N VAL A 60 -8.20 5.22 -14.34
CA VAL A 60 -9.41 5.50 -13.54
C VAL A 60 -10.41 4.37 -13.70
N CYS A 61 -11.29 4.19 -12.72
CA CYS A 61 -12.34 3.18 -12.84
C CYS A 61 -13.21 3.43 -14.07
N ALA A 62 -13.50 2.34 -14.81
CA ALA A 62 -14.36 2.37 -15.98
C ALA A 62 -15.80 2.77 -15.63
N ALA A 63 -16.61 3.16 -16.63
CA ALA A 63 -18.03 3.43 -16.43
C ALA A 63 -18.75 2.25 -15.75
N GLY A 64 -19.57 2.55 -14.74
CA GLY A 64 -20.24 1.54 -13.90
C GLY A 64 -19.40 0.97 -12.74
N TYR A 65 -18.15 1.43 -12.60
CA TYR A 65 -17.25 1.07 -11.51
C TYR A 65 -16.90 2.28 -10.63
N VAL A 66 -16.61 2.01 -9.36
CA VAL A 66 -16.14 2.98 -8.36
C VAL A 66 -14.97 2.37 -7.60
N ARG A 67 -14.04 3.20 -7.14
CA ARG A 67 -12.88 2.77 -6.35
C ARG A 67 -13.27 2.54 -4.89
N ASN A 68 -12.97 1.35 -4.37
CA ASN A 68 -13.13 1.06 -2.94
C ASN A 68 -11.95 1.57 -2.12
N ALA A 69 -12.04 1.47 -0.80
CA ALA A 69 -11.03 1.94 0.14
C ALA A 69 -9.65 1.25 0.03
N TRP A 70 -9.56 0.09 -0.63
CA TRP A 70 -8.29 -0.61 -0.92
C TRP A 70 -7.73 -0.27 -2.31
N GLY A 71 -8.31 0.72 -2.99
CA GLY A 71 -7.87 1.18 -4.30
C GLY A 71 -8.30 0.29 -5.45
N GLN A 72 -9.25 -0.62 -5.28
CA GLN A 72 -9.74 -1.51 -6.32
C GLN A 72 -11.01 -0.95 -6.98
N CYS A 73 -11.14 -1.06 -8.30
CA CYS A 73 -12.39 -0.74 -8.99
C CYS A 73 -13.41 -1.88 -8.83
N ILE A 74 -14.52 -1.57 -8.17
CA ILE A 74 -15.66 -2.48 -7.92
C ILE A 74 -16.91 -1.95 -8.62
N ARG A 75 -17.88 -2.83 -8.91
CA ARG A 75 -19.15 -2.39 -9.51
C ARG A 75 -19.92 -1.52 -8.52
N VAL A 76 -20.69 -0.55 -9.02
CA VAL A 76 -21.60 0.24 -8.16
C VAL A 76 -22.56 -0.66 -7.36
N GLN A 77 -23.02 -1.76 -7.96
CA GLN A 77 -23.86 -2.75 -7.26
C GLN A 77 -23.12 -3.46 -6.12
N GLU A 78 -21.82 -3.74 -6.28
CA GLU A 78 -20.98 -4.32 -5.22
C GLU A 78 -20.86 -3.34 -4.05
N CYS A 79 -20.59 -2.06 -4.34
CA CYS A 79 -20.55 -0.98 -3.35
C CYS A 79 -21.86 -0.91 -2.53
N ASN A 80 -23.01 -1.02 -3.20
CA ASN A 80 -24.33 -0.93 -2.56
C ASN A 80 -24.62 -2.06 -1.56
N LYS A 81 -23.97 -3.22 -1.68
CA LYS A 81 -24.13 -4.34 -0.71
C LYS A 81 -23.71 -3.95 0.72
N CYS A 82 -22.82 -2.98 0.85
CA CYS A 82 -22.33 -2.48 2.14
C CYS A 82 -23.00 -1.17 2.59
N LYS A 83 -24.06 -0.73 1.91
CA LYS A 83 -24.73 0.56 2.22
C LYS A 83 -25.22 0.64 3.67
N LYS A 84 -25.70 -0.48 4.23
CA LYS A 84 -26.21 -0.56 5.61
C LYS A 84 -25.13 -0.45 6.70
N TRP A 85 -23.85 -0.45 6.33
CA TRP A 85 -22.73 -0.43 7.26
C TRP A 85 -21.93 0.88 7.07
N PRO A 86 -22.11 1.89 7.94
CA PRO A 86 -21.61 3.26 7.70
C PRO A 86 -20.10 3.37 7.49
N ASN A 87 -19.33 2.59 8.26
CA ASN A 87 -17.86 2.58 8.28
C ASN A 87 -17.27 1.34 7.60
N ALA A 88 -18.01 0.70 6.70
CA ALA A 88 -17.52 -0.44 5.95
C ALA A 88 -17.57 -0.17 4.44
N ASP A 89 -16.67 -0.82 3.73
CA ASP A 89 -16.61 -0.79 2.27
C ASP A 89 -16.56 -2.23 1.73
N TYR A 90 -16.91 -2.40 0.45
CA TYR A 90 -16.92 -3.69 -0.21
C TYR A 90 -15.52 -4.08 -0.67
N SER A 91 -14.98 -5.15 -0.09
CA SER A 91 -13.70 -5.72 -0.49
C SER A 91 -13.91 -6.98 -1.30
N ARG A 92 -13.17 -7.10 -2.42
CA ARG A 92 -13.12 -8.33 -3.21
C ARG A 92 -12.09 -9.33 -2.66
N CYS A 93 -11.29 -8.94 -1.68
CA CYS A 93 -10.29 -9.78 -1.06
C CYS A 93 -10.01 -9.26 0.35
N GLU A 94 -10.95 -9.45 1.26
CA GLU A 94 -10.78 -9.13 2.67
C GLU A 94 -10.09 -10.28 3.40
N THR A 95 -9.13 -9.96 4.27
CA THR A 95 -8.47 -10.95 5.13
C THR A 95 -9.50 -11.78 5.93
N VAL A 96 -9.25 -13.08 6.06
CA VAL A 96 -10.05 -13.94 6.94
C VAL A 96 -9.76 -13.69 8.42
N CYS A 97 -8.62 -13.06 8.74
CA CYS A 97 -8.24 -12.63 10.10
C CYS A 97 -8.31 -11.10 10.19
N PRO A 98 -9.51 -10.49 10.32
CA PRO A 98 -9.62 -9.05 10.49
C PRO A 98 -9.04 -8.63 11.84
N LEU A 99 -8.49 -7.42 11.88
CA LEU A 99 -8.10 -6.81 13.15
C LEU A 99 -9.33 -6.45 13.96
N THR A 100 -9.24 -6.62 15.28
CA THR A 100 -10.34 -6.38 16.21
C THR A 100 -9.89 -5.40 17.29
N CYS A 101 -10.74 -4.43 17.57
CA CYS A 101 -10.57 -3.43 18.63
C CYS A 101 -10.13 -4.09 19.95
N GLY A 102 -9.01 -3.59 20.51
CA GLY A 102 -8.47 -3.99 21.82
C GLY A 102 -7.95 -5.43 21.91
N LYS A 103 -7.98 -6.20 20.82
CA LYS A 103 -7.41 -7.55 20.76
C LYS A 103 -5.95 -7.50 20.32
N PRO A 104 -5.12 -8.48 20.71
CA PRO A 104 -3.75 -8.60 20.22
C PRO A 104 -3.70 -8.62 18.69
N PHE A 105 -2.76 -7.86 18.13
CA PHE A 105 -2.50 -7.86 16.70
C PHE A 105 -2.03 -9.25 16.26
N THR A 106 -2.71 -9.81 15.27
CA THR A 106 -2.39 -11.13 14.73
C THR A 106 -1.43 -10.96 13.55
N ARG A 107 -0.15 -11.30 13.75
CA ARG A 107 0.89 -11.23 12.70
C ARG A 107 0.74 -12.32 11.64
N PHE A 108 0.30 -13.50 12.05
CA PHE A 108 0.17 -14.65 11.17
C PHE A 108 -1.28 -14.82 10.74
N CYS A 109 -1.52 -14.64 9.45
CA CYS A 109 -2.79 -14.97 8.82
C CYS A 109 -2.52 -15.67 7.49
N THR A 110 -3.40 -16.58 7.11
CA THR A 110 -3.38 -17.19 5.79
C THR A 110 -3.58 -16.13 4.70
N LYS A 111 -3.01 -16.34 3.52
CA LYS A 111 -3.26 -15.49 2.34
C LYS A 111 -4.68 -15.61 1.76
N GLN A 112 -5.52 -16.45 2.36
CA GLN A 112 -6.92 -16.60 1.99
C GLN A 112 -7.67 -15.30 2.23
N CYS A 113 -8.55 -14.95 1.30
CA CYS A 113 -9.41 -13.80 1.43
C CYS A 113 -10.83 -14.10 1.01
N ALA A 114 -11.77 -13.33 1.58
CA ALA A 114 -13.20 -13.45 1.34
C ALA A 114 -13.74 -12.19 0.67
N ILE A 115 -14.71 -12.38 -0.23
CA ILE A 115 -15.48 -11.28 -0.81
C ILE A 115 -16.58 -10.89 0.18
N ARG A 116 -16.45 -9.73 0.81
CA ARG A 116 -17.42 -9.25 1.82
C ARG A 116 -17.28 -7.76 2.11
N CYS A 117 -18.25 -7.22 2.83
CA CYS A 117 -18.08 -5.94 3.51
C CYS A 117 -16.99 -6.06 4.58
N ALA A 118 -16.13 -5.06 4.64
CA ALA A 118 -14.93 -5.07 5.45
C ALA A 118 -14.65 -3.69 6.03
N CYS A 119 -13.89 -3.66 7.13
CA CYS A 119 -13.47 -2.40 7.72
C CYS A 119 -12.29 -1.85 6.90
N PRO A 120 -12.44 -0.65 6.29
CA PRO A 120 -11.42 -0.08 5.43
C PRO A 120 -10.18 0.35 6.22
N PRO A 121 -9.07 0.71 5.55
CA PRO A 121 -7.91 1.31 6.20
C PRO A 121 -8.29 2.40 7.21
N GLY A 122 -7.78 2.30 8.44
CA GLY A 122 -8.13 3.18 9.56
C GLY A 122 -9.31 2.73 10.41
N TYR A 123 -9.94 1.60 10.07
CA TYR A 123 -11.02 1.00 10.86
C TYR A 123 -10.76 -0.49 11.14
N VAL A 124 -11.26 -0.97 12.27
CA VAL A 124 -11.13 -2.36 12.73
C VAL A 124 -12.46 -2.92 13.20
N ARG A 125 -12.59 -4.24 13.29
CA ARG A 125 -13.81 -4.88 13.81
C ARG A 125 -14.06 -4.47 15.25
N GLY A 126 -15.32 -4.20 15.57
CA GLY A 126 -15.79 -4.11 16.95
C GLY A 126 -15.57 -5.41 17.72
N SER A 127 -15.51 -5.32 19.06
CA SER A 127 -15.29 -6.46 19.96
C SER A 127 -16.59 -7.12 20.44
N ASN A 128 -17.75 -6.58 20.07
CA ASN A 128 -19.10 -6.98 20.52
C ASN A 128 -19.70 -8.19 19.77
N GLY A 129 -18.95 -8.82 18.87
CA GLY A 129 -19.41 -9.97 18.08
C GLY A 129 -20.32 -9.64 16.89
N LYS A 130 -20.83 -8.40 16.80
CA LYS A 130 -21.59 -7.92 15.62
C LYS A 130 -20.63 -7.35 14.58
N PHE A 131 -21.09 -7.28 13.33
CA PHE A 131 -20.33 -6.59 12.30
C PHE A 131 -20.44 -5.08 12.52
N GLU A 132 -19.33 -4.49 12.95
CA GLU A 132 -19.18 -3.06 13.17
C GLU A 132 -17.73 -2.70 12.90
N CYS A 133 -17.52 -1.49 12.37
CA CYS A 133 -16.20 -0.96 12.09
C CYS A 133 -15.96 0.28 12.94
N VAL A 134 -15.01 0.15 13.86
CA VAL A 134 -14.60 1.17 14.84
C VAL A 134 -13.33 1.83 14.35
N SER A 135 -13.21 3.13 14.52
CA SER A 135 -12.01 3.88 14.17
C SER A 135 -10.82 3.40 15.00
N VAL A 136 -9.65 3.19 14.37
CA VAL A 136 -8.43 2.83 15.11
C VAL A 136 -7.97 3.94 16.04
N LYS A 137 -8.42 5.19 15.83
CA LYS A 137 -8.17 6.31 16.75
C LYS A 137 -8.95 6.18 18.06
N GLU A 138 -10.12 5.56 18.01
CA GLU A 138 -10.98 5.31 19.17
C GLU A 138 -10.56 4.02 19.88
N CYS A 139 -10.22 2.99 19.10
CA CYS A 139 -9.81 1.72 19.64
C CYS A 139 -8.74 1.03 18.79
N THR A 140 -7.51 1.10 19.27
CA THR A 140 -6.34 0.51 18.61
C THR A 140 -6.21 -0.98 18.92
N PRO A 141 -5.87 -1.84 17.94
CA PRO A 141 -5.36 -3.18 18.21
C PRO A 141 -4.14 -3.16 19.12
N LYS A 142 -4.00 -4.16 19.99
CA LYS A 142 -2.86 -4.23 20.92
C LYS A 142 -1.61 -4.75 20.21
N CYS A 143 -0.59 -3.92 20.14
CA CYS A 143 0.71 -4.31 19.63
C CYS A 143 1.58 -4.99 20.70
N GLN A 144 2.63 -5.69 20.28
CA GLN A 144 3.60 -6.25 21.21
C GLN A 144 4.44 -5.12 21.86
N PRO A 145 5.20 -5.40 22.93
CA PRO A 145 6.08 -4.40 23.54
C PRO A 145 7.02 -3.75 22.51
N ASN A 146 7.29 -2.45 22.71
CA ASN A 146 8.14 -1.62 21.86
C ASN A 146 7.68 -1.50 20.40
N SER A 147 6.37 -1.59 20.17
CA SER A 147 5.77 -1.35 18.86
C SER A 147 4.47 -0.57 18.95
N THR A 148 4.18 0.19 17.89
CA THR A 148 3.00 1.03 17.76
C THR A 148 2.19 0.58 16.55
N PHE A 149 0.87 0.72 16.64
CA PHE A 149 -0.01 0.40 15.53
C PHE A 149 -0.03 1.56 14.53
N GLU A 150 0.29 1.26 13.29
CA GLU A 150 0.27 2.23 12.19
C GLU A 150 -0.66 1.75 11.09
N VAL A 151 -1.51 2.64 10.58
CA VAL A 151 -2.37 2.34 9.42
C VAL A 151 -1.51 2.16 8.15
N CYS A 152 -0.44 2.92 8.05
CA CYS A 152 0.50 2.91 6.94
C CYS A 152 1.88 2.51 7.45
N LYS A 153 2.37 1.35 7.01
CA LYS A 153 3.73 0.89 7.28
C LYS A 153 4.62 1.27 6.09
N LEU A 154 5.87 1.69 6.31
CA LEU A 154 6.85 1.86 5.24
C LEU A 154 7.28 0.49 4.67
N GLY A 155 8.03 0.48 3.57
CA GLY A 155 8.56 -0.75 2.99
C GLY A 155 9.90 -1.20 3.57
N CYS A 156 10.40 -0.51 4.59
CA CYS A 156 11.80 -0.51 4.96
C CYS A 156 12.03 -0.38 6.47
N GLU A 157 11.12 -0.93 7.27
CA GLU A 157 11.26 -0.96 8.72
C GLU A 157 12.55 -1.68 9.13
N PRO A 158 13.16 -1.26 10.26
CA PRO A 158 14.33 -1.92 10.79
C PRO A 158 14.04 -3.39 11.12
N ILE A 159 14.79 -4.30 10.49
CA ILE A 159 14.78 -5.73 10.77
C ILE A 159 16.23 -6.13 11.10
N CYS A 160 16.43 -6.86 12.19
CA CYS A 160 17.76 -7.28 12.61
C CYS A 160 18.45 -8.08 11.51
N ASN A 161 19.74 -7.77 11.28
CA ASN A 161 20.59 -8.43 10.28
C ASN A 161 20.13 -8.29 8.82
N VAL A 162 19.17 -7.40 8.54
CA VAL A 162 18.68 -7.09 7.20
C VAL A 162 18.94 -5.61 6.94
N SER A 163 19.71 -5.31 5.91
CA SER A 163 19.91 -3.92 5.48
C SER A 163 18.62 -3.39 4.85
N PRO A 164 18.16 -2.18 5.23
CA PRO A 164 16.98 -1.60 4.60
C PRO A 164 17.25 -1.37 3.11
N PRO A 165 16.24 -1.57 2.24
CA PRO A 165 16.38 -1.31 0.82
C PRO A 165 16.61 0.19 0.60
N LYS A 166 17.64 0.55 -0.19
CA LYS A 166 18.06 1.94 -0.40
C LYS A 166 17.02 2.81 -1.10
N ASP A 167 16.22 2.21 -2.00
CA ASP A 167 15.35 2.96 -2.92
C ASP A 167 13.85 2.62 -2.78
N SER A 168 13.43 1.82 -1.78
CA SER A 168 12.06 1.27 -1.73
C SER A 168 11.30 1.47 -0.42
N CYS A 169 11.54 2.59 0.27
CA CYS A 169 10.77 3.04 1.42
C CYS A 169 9.41 3.65 1.02
N VAL A 170 8.51 2.86 0.42
CA VAL A 170 7.19 3.34 0.01
C VAL A 170 6.15 3.03 1.10
N PRO A 171 5.32 4.00 1.54
CA PRO A 171 4.20 3.74 2.44
C PRO A 171 3.20 2.74 1.84
N ARG A 172 2.85 1.72 2.63
CA ARG A 172 1.83 0.72 2.34
C ARG A 172 0.69 0.85 3.33
N CYS A 173 -0.36 1.53 2.88
CA CYS A 173 -1.57 1.77 3.66
C CYS A 173 -2.62 0.71 3.30
N HIS A 174 -2.73 -0.31 4.14
CA HIS A 174 -3.78 -1.34 4.04
C HIS A 174 -4.57 -1.34 5.35
N THR A 175 -4.83 -2.51 5.94
CA THR A 175 -5.55 -2.64 7.22
C THR A 175 -4.75 -2.18 8.45
N GLY A 176 -3.50 -1.76 8.28
CA GLY A 176 -2.58 -1.36 9.36
C GLY A 176 -1.80 -2.53 9.95
N GLN A 177 -0.67 -2.22 10.60
CA GLN A 177 0.26 -3.18 11.19
C GLN A 177 0.94 -2.60 12.45
N CYS A 178 1.41 -3.49 13.33
CA CYS A 178 2.32 -3.08 14.40
C CYS A 178 3.75 -2.94 13.86
N VAL A 179 4.30 -1.74 14.00
CA VAL A 179 5.67 -1.38 13.61
C VAL A 179 6.54 -1.16 14.84
N CYS A 180 7.80 -1.58 14.80
CA CYS A 180 8.72 -1.33 15.91
C CYS A 180 8.94 0.18 16.10
N ASN A 181 9.02 0.60 17.36
CA ASN A 181 9.29 1.99 17.69
C ASN A 181 10.69 2.40 17.25
N LYS A 182 10.94 3.71 17.11
CA LYS A 182 12.27 4.24 16.79
C LYS A 182 13.33 3.68 17.78
N GLY A 183 14.45 3.21 17.25
CA GLY A 183 15.53 2.57 18.04
C GLY A 183 15.37 1.05 18.22
N PHE A 184 14.24 0.48 17.79
CA PHE A 184 13.99 -0.96 17.82
C PHE A 184 13.97 -1.56 16.42
N ALA A 185 14.35 -2.82 16.32
CA ALA A 185 14.23 -3.64 15.11
C ALA A 185 13.49 -4.93 15.36
N GLU A 186 12.83 -5.40 14.31
CA GLU A 186 12.15 -6.68 14.32
C GLU A 186 13.17 -7.83 14.28
N ALA A 187 13.02 -8.80 15.19
CA ALA A 187 13.85 -9.98 15.28
C ALA A 187 13.03 -11.21 15.66
N HIS A 188 13.51 -12.40 15.29
CA HIS A 188 13.03 -13.66 15.83
C HIS A 188 13.81 -13.98 17.12
N VAL A 189 13.12 -13.97 18.26
CA VAL A 189 13.66 -14.29 19.58
C VAL A 189 12.89 -15.47 20.14
N LEU A 190 13.57 -16.59 20.42
CA LEU A 190 12.95 -17.82 20.96
C LEU A 190 11.73 -18.28 20.14
N GLY A 191 11.83 -18.22 18.81
CA GLY A 191 10.76 -18.61 17.89
C GLY A 191 9.61 -17.60 17.76
N LYS A 192 9.67 -16.43 18.43
CA LYS A 192 8.65 -15.38 18.37
C LYS A 192 9.20 -14.10 17.78
N LEU A 193 8.39 -13.42 16.97
CA LEU A 193 8.74 -12.12 16.39
C LEU A 193 8.61 -11.03 17.47
N ALA A 194 9.66 -10.26 17.71
CA ALA A 194 9.72 -9.22 18.74
C ALA A 194 10.45 -7.97 18.24
N CYS A 195 10.13 -6.83 18.85
CA CYS A 195 10.89 -5.59 18.65
C CYS A 195 11.96 -5.48 19.74
N VAL A 196 13.23 -5.61 19.35
CA VAL A 196 14.39 -5.53 20.25
C VAL A 196 15.19 -4.26 19.96
N PRO A 197 15.90 -3.68 20.94
CA PRO A 197 16.81 -2.57 20.67
C PRO A 197 17.84 -2.95 19.61
N TRP A 198 18.20 -2.00 18.74
CA TRP A 198 19.09 -2.26 17.60
C TRP A 198 20.43 -2.88 18.03
N GLU A 199 21.00 -2.38 19.13
CA GLU A 199 22.25 -2.89 19.70
C GLU A 199 22.13 -4.31 20.29
N LYS A 200 20.90 -4.79 20.53
CA LYS A 200 20.60 -6.14 21.04
C LYS A 200 20.12 -7.09 19.96
N CYS A 201 20.31 -6.74 18.68
CA CYS A 201 19.99 -7.67 17.60
C CYS A 201 20.74 -8.99 17.79
N PRO A 202 20.05 -10.15 17.71
CA PRO A 202 20.71 -11.44 17.83
C PRO A 202 21.74 -11.60 16.71
N LYS A 203 22.94 -12.07 17.06
CA LYS A 203 23.98 -12.36 16.07
C LYS A 203 23.48 -13.47 15.13
N LYS A 204 23.83 -13.41 13.85
CA LYS A 204 23.52 -14.49 12.90
C LYS A 204 24.11 -15.79 13.43
N VAL A 205 23.25 -16.76 13.72
CA VAL A 205 23.69 -18.16 13.92
C VAL A 205 23.69 -18.78 12.53
N PHE A 206 24.88 -19.15 12.05
CA PHE A 206 25.09 -19.79 10.75
C PHE A 206 24.71 -21.26 10.80
#